data_AF-A0A543E111-F1
#
_entry.id   AF-A0A543E111-F1
#
_cell.length_a   1.000
_cell.length_b   1.000
_cell.length_c   1.000
_cell.angle_alpha   90.00
_cell.angle_beta   90.00
_cell.angle_gamma   90.00
#
_symmetry.space_group_name_H-M   'P 1'
#
loop_
_entity.id
_entity.type
_entity.pdbx_description
1 polymer ?
#
loop_
_entity_poly.entity_id
_entity_poly.type
_entity_poly.pdbx_seq_one_letter_code
_entity_poly.pdbx_strand_id
1 'polypeptide(L)'
;MTSGTTALEVWDDSVGVDHLWTNGNLGEAVPGVMTPATWSTVSLFMSRAMTTSAVPGARAFGRIRGRFYLDLSVIVSLAATFGVPPRRVLAAMEPVFGTVPPDVEIPLVAMPRARTALALLRSSVTGVRRARAARRALATELPALPQRCTDLRTAIAATADPRRLATIWTAEVDPLLALVGDLMDVVRRDGKALVTVPARLTRLVGAADAEALTSAGEHLASMGPLIGLARLERGEIDRDTYVREHGHRGPHEFELSVPRPAEDLDRHLAQLRGGPDPRPLLARREAAREEAWQRLVRNRPRRVEGARRGLHAWADAARQRERIRSASMRVFWVARAFFLRAGVLTGLGEDVFLLSLEEVLGVLSGAPVTADVAVRRATYAHYRALPAPPPLVRGTLAAAPGTRAAGTVRGTGASAGIVTGRVRVLPDVAGGDALRPGEVLVTTVTNVGWTPLFPRAAAIVTDVGARLSHAAVVARELGIPAVVGCGDATAVLRTGDQVRVDGTLGTVQRLP
;
A
#
# COMPACT_ATOMS: atom_id res chain seq x y z
N MET A 1 39.70 26.08 -6.21
CA MET A 1 38.86 25.00 -5.65
C MET A 1 37.46 25.57 -5.43
N THR A 2 36.63 25.57 -6.47
CA THR A 2 35.22 25.96 -6.40
C THR A 2 34.42 24.74 -5.98
N SER A 3 33.73 24.81 -4.84
CA SER A 3 32.78 23.77 -4.40
C SER A 3 31.64 23.70 -5.41
N GLY A 4 31.74 22.76 -6.36
CA GLY A 4 30.66 22.47 -7.30
C GLY A 4 29.53 21.80 -6.52
N THR A 5 28.51 22.57 -6.14
CA THR A 5 27.22 22.02 -5.73
C THR A 5 26.67 21.30 -6.95
N THR A 6 26.72 19.96 -6.98
CA THR A 6 26.12 19.17 -8.05
C THR A 6 24.64 19.56 -8.13
N ALA A 7 24.21 20.17 -9.23
CA ALA A 7 22.83 20.59 -9.41
C ALA A 7 21.93 19.33 -9.32
N LEU A 8 21.08 19.26 -8.30
CA LEU A 8 20.16 18.14 -8.12
C LEU A 8 18.94 18.30 -9.03
N GLU A 9 18.40 17.17 -9.50
CA GLU A 9 17.08 17.18 -10.14
C GLU A 9 15.98 17.47 -9.11
N VAL A 10 14.90 18.12 -9.55
CA VAL A 10 13.73 18.37 -8.72
C VAL A 10 12.76 17.19 -8.86
N TRP A 11 12.62 16.38 -7.81
CA TRP A 11 11.61 15.30 -7.74
C TRP A 11 10.46 15.69 -6.82
N ASP A 12 9.94 16.89 -7.02
CA ASP A 12 8.87 17.45 -6.20
C ASP A 12 7.86 18.20 -7.07
N ASP A 13 6.71 17.57 -7.30
CA ASP A 13 5.60 18.07 -8.10
C ASP A 13 4.73 19.09 -7.31
N SER A 14 5.01 19.32 -6.02
CA SER A 14 4.33 20.36 -5.22
C SER A 14 4.95 21.75 -5.39
N VAL A 15 6.14 21.84 -6.00
CA VAL A 15 6.86 23.10 -6.19
C VAL A 15 6.09 24.00 -7.17
N GLY A 16 5.79 25.23 -6.73
CA GLY A 16 5.11 26.23 -7.55
C GLY A 16 3.60 26.02 -7.70
N VAL A 17 3.00 25.10 -6.93
CA VAL A 17 1.58 24.75 -7.05
C VAL A 17 0.92 24.72 -5.65
N ASP A 18 -0.09 25.55 -5.40
CA ASP A 18 -0.88 25.52 -4.15
C ASP A 18 -1.97 24.44 -4.24
N HIS A 19 -1.56 23.18 -4.14
CA HIS A 19 -2.47 22.02 -4.07
C HIS A 19 -2.34 21.31 -2.72
N LEU A 20 -3.39 20.59 -2.35
CA LEU A 20 -3.40 19.68 -1.21
C LEU A 20 -3.08 18.25 -1.67
N TRP A 21 -2.08 17.65 -1.05
CA TRP A 21 -1.54 16.33 -1.38
C TRP A 21 -1.68 15.38 -0.19
N THR A 22 -1.92 14.09 -0.46
CA THR A 22 -1.94 13.07 0.59
C THR A 22 -1.21 11.79 0.21
N ASN A 23 -0.49 11.19 1.15
CA ASN A 23 0.04 9.83 0.97
C ASN A 23 -0.70 8.77 1.81
N GLY A 24 -1.59 9.12 2.76
CA GLY A 24 -2.46 8.22 3.55
C GLY A 24 -2.15 6.71 3.49
N ASN A 25 -3.03 5.90 2.89
CA ASN A 25 -2.78 4.45 2.71
C ASN A 25 -1.80 4.11 1.56
N LEU A 26 -1.42 5.06 0.72
CA LEU A 26 -0.49 4.84 -0.38
C LEU A 26 0.98 4.86 0.08
N GLY A 27 1.29 5.58 1.15
CA GLY A 27 2.59 5.58 1.80
C GLY A 27 2.95 4.19 2.36
N GLU A 28 1.95 3.35 2.67
CA GLU A 28 2.18 1.93 3.03
C GLU A 28 2.59 1.09 1.82
N ALA A 29 2.01 1.39 0.66
CA ALA A 29 2.30 0.68 -0.58
C ALA A 29 3.65 1.11 -1.17
N VAL A 30 3.94 2.41 -1.12
CA VAL A 30 5.15 3.02 -1.68
C VAL A 30 5.82 3.91 -0.62
N PRO A 31 6.46 3.31 0.40
CA PRO A 31 6.99 4.07 1.55
C PRO A 31 8.27 4.85 1.25
N GLY A 32 9.03 4.40 0.26
CA GLY A 32 10.35 4.92 -0.08
C GLY A 32 10.32 6.03 -1.12
N VAL A 33 11.47 6.71 -1.24
CA VAL A 33 11.80 7.48 -2.44
C VAL A 33 11.84 6.51 -3.60
N MET A 34 11.18 6.85 -4.70
CA MET A 34 11.17 6.03 -5.91
C MET A 34 12.35 6.38 -6.80
N THR A 35 13.01 5.35 -7.34
CA THR A 35 13.90 5.54 -8.48
C THR A 35 13.12 5.97 -9.74
N PRO A 36 13.75 6.62 -10.73
CA PRO A 36 13.12 6.94 -12.02
C PRO A 36 12.45 5.74 -12.72
N ALA A 37 13.07 4.55 -12.67
CA ALA A 37 12.50 3.31 -13.19
C ALA A 37 11.20 2.95 -12.46
N THR A 38 11.22 3.02 -11.12
CA THR A 38 10.03 2.78 -10.31
C THR A 38 8.94 3.81 -10.59
N TRP A 39 9.28 5.10 -10.61
CA TRP A 39 8.31 6.17 -10.81
C TRP A 39 7.60 6.07 -12.16
N SER A 40 8.34 5.85 -13.24
CA SER A 40 7.77 5.69 -14.58
C SER A 40 6.86 4.46 -14.67
N THR A 41 7.27 3.33 -14.09
CA THR A 41 6.45 2.10 -14.03
C THR A 41 5.18 2.27 -13.17
N VAL A 42 5.31 2.89 -11.98
CA VAL A 42 4.17 3.20 -11.11
C VAL A 42 3.22 4.18 -11.78
N SER A 43 3.74 5.20 -12.48
CA SER A 43 2.92 6.17 -13.21
C SER A 43 2.08 5.50 -14.31
N LEU A 44 2.68 4.56 -15.05
CA LEU A 44 1.98 3.74 -16.04
C LEU A 44 0.86 2.91 -15.40
N PHE A 45 1.17 2.19 -14.32
CA PHE A 45 0.18 1.42 -13.55
C PHE A 45 -0.96 2.30 -13.01
N MET A 46 -0.62 3.44 -12.38
CA MET A 46 -1.59 4.36 -11.77
C MET A 46 -2.45 5.08 -12.81
N SER A 47 -1.94 5.32 -14.02
CA SER A 47 -2.73 5.86 -15.13
C SER A 47 -3.93 4.98 -15.49
N ARG A 48 -3.84 3.68 -15.17
CA ARG A 48 -4.90 2.68 -15.41
C ARG A 48 -5.71 2.37 -14.17
N ALA A 49 -5.07 2.29 -13.02
CA ALA A 49 -5.74 2.08 -11.74
C ALA A 49 -6.61 3.27 -11.30
N MET A 50 -6.34 4.49 -11.80
CA MET A 50 -7.09 5.70 -11.47
C MET A 50 -7.81 6.28 -12.69
N THR A 51 -9.15 6.28 -12.65
CA THR A 51 -10.00 6.88 -13.68
C THR A 51 -9.83 8.38 -13.87
N THR A 52 -9.37 9.09 -12.84
CA THR A 52 -9.14 10.54 -12.85
C THR A 52 -8.03 10.93 -13.82
N SER A 53 -7.08 10.03 -14.10
CA SER A 53 -5.98 10.23 -15.04
C SER A 53 -6.40 10.39 -16.50
N ALA A 54 -7.68 10.13 -16.82
CA ALA A 54 -8.21 10.27 -18.17
C ALA A 54 -8.55 11.73 -18.57
N VAL A 55 -8.53 12.67 -17.62
CA VAL A 55 -8.78 14.08 -17.89
C VAL A 55 -7.44 14.78 -18.18
N PRO A 56 -7.22 15.34 -19.39
CA PRO A 56 -5.96 16.01 -19.74
C PRO A 56 -5.65 17.15 -18.77
N GLY A 57 -4.43 17.17 -18.23
CA GLY A 57 -3.97 18.18 -17.27
C GLY A 57 -4.41 17.94 -15.82
N ALA A 58 -5.18 16.89 -15.53
CA ALA A 58 -5.67 16.56 -14.19
C ALA A 58 -5.01 15.28 -13.65
N ARG A 59 -3.66 15.25 -13.60
CA ARG A 59 -2.93 14.12 -13.02
C ARG A 59 -3.17 14.12 -11.51
N ALA A 60 -4.00 13.20 -11.03
CA ALA A 60 -4.43 13.11 -9.63
C ALA A 60 -3.36 12.54 -8.67
N PHE A 61 -2.10 12.51 -9.08
CA PHE A 61 -0.99 11.95 -8.31
C PHE A 61 0.34 12.58 -8.72
N GLY A 62 1.33 12.53 -7.83
CA GLY A 62 2.64 13.13 -8.00
C GLY A 62 3.68 12.60 -7.05
N ARG A 63 4.86 13.22 -7.12
CA ARG A 63 5.96 13.00 -6.17
C ARG A 63 6.12 14.23 -5.29
N ILE A 64 6.31 14.01 -3.99
CA ILE A 64 6.84 15.03 -3.08
C ILE A 64 8.11 14.47 -2.49
N ARG A 65 9.24 15.16 -2.69
CA ARG A 65 10.57 14.67 -2.33
C ARG A 65 10.81 13.21 -2.77
N GLY A 66 10.45 12.91 -4.02
CA GLY A 66 10.58 11.60 -4.66
C GLY A 66 9.63 10.50 -4.15
N ARG A 67 8.69 10.81 -3.23
CA ARG A 67 7.72 9.85 -2.66
C ARG A 67 6.33 10.05 -3.26
N PHE A 68 5.54 8.98 -3.38
CA PHE A 68 4.24 9.02 -4.03
C PHE A 68 3.18 9.76 -3.19
N TYR A 69 2.45 10.69 -3.81
CA TYR A 69 1.31 11.40 -3.22
C TYR A 69 0.14 11.44 -4.21
N LEU A 70 -1.09 11.45 -3.69
CA LEU A 70 -2.28 11.84 -4.45
C LEU A 70 -2.52 13.33 -4.35
N ASP A 71 -3.00 13.92 -5.43
CA ASP A 71 -3.43 15.31 -5.49
C ASP A 71 -4.92 15.39 -5.15
N LEU A 72 -5.25 15.74 -3.90
CA LEU A 72 -6.63 15.91 -3.44
C LEU A 72 -7.30 17.11 -4.10
N SER A 73 -6.55 18.18 -4.38
CA SER A 73 -7.06 19.35 -5.08
C SER A 73 -7.61 18.97 -6.44
N VAL A 74 -6.88 18.19 -7.24
CA VAL A 74 -7.35 17.68 -8.54
C VAL A 74 -8.56 16.74 -8.40
N ILE A 75 -8.52 15.79 -7.45
CA ILE A 75 -9.60 14.80 -7.26
C ILE A 75 -10.91 15.50 -6.85
N VAL A 76 -10.85 16.42 -5.89
CA VAL A 76 -12.00 17.16 -5.39
C VAL A 76 -12.54 18.11 -6.46
N SER A 77 -11.66 18.78 -7.20
CA SER A 77 -12.04 19.70 -8.28
C SER A 77 -12.81 19.00 -9.40
N LEU A 78 -12.39 17.78 -9.75
CA LEU A 78 -13.09 16.96 -10.74
C LEU A 78 -14.54 16.69 -10.33
N ALA A 79 -14.78 16.35 -9.06
CA ALA A 79 -16.12 16.09 -8.54
C ALA A 79 -16.94 17.38 -8.38
N ALA A 80 -16.32 18.46 -7.89
CA ALA A 80 -16.94 19.77 -7.72
C ALA A 80 -17.39 20.39 -9.06
N THR A 81 -16.65 20.11 -10.15
CA THR A 81 -17.01 20.51 -11.52
C THR A 81 -18.44 20.08 -11.91
N PHE A 82 -18.92 18.95 -11.35
CA PHE A 82 -20.25 18.38 -11.59
C PHE A 82 -21.20 18.50 -10.38
N GLY A 83 -20.96 19.47 -9.49
CA GLY A 83 -21.86 19.80 -8.39
C GLY A 83 -21.80 18.85 -7.19
N VAL A 84 -20.82 17.96 -7.11
CA VAL A 84 -20.59 17.16 -5.89
C VAL A 84 -19.84 18.01 -4.87
N PRO A 85 -20.39 18.24 -3.66
CA PRO A 85 -19.74 19.08 -2.68
C PRO A 85 -18.43 18.42 -2.17
N PRO A 86 -17.33 19.19 -1.99
CA PRO A 86 -16.03 18.68 -1.54
C PRO A 86 -16.10 17.78 -0.30
N ARG A 87 -16.90 18.16 0.70
CA ARG A 87 -17.08 17.39 1.95
C ARG A 87 -17.56 15.96 1.71
N ARG A 88 -18.40 15.75 0.69
CA ARG A 88 -18.92 14.42 0.35
C ARG A 88 -17.85 13.54 -0.29
N VAL A 89 -16.95 14.12 -1.07
CA VAL A 89 -15.80 13.42 -1.67
C VAL A 89 -14.83 12.99 -0.58
N LEU A 90 -14.49 13.91 0.33
CA LEU A 90 -13.61 13.63 1.46
C LEU A 90 -14.16 12.53 2.38
N ALA A 91 -15.45 12.59 2.73
CA ALA A 91 -16.08 11.55 3.55
C ALA A 91 -16.06 10.16 2.87
N ALA A 92 -16.16 10.11 1.54
CA ALA A 92 -16.04 8.85 0.79
C ALA A 92 -14.59 8.33 0.72
N MET A 93 -13.61 9.21 0.83
CA MET A 93 -12.17 8.92 0.77
C MET A 93 -11.55 8.62 2.13
N GLU A 94 -12.14 9.12 3.22
CA GLU A 94 -11.62 8.99 4.59
C GLU A 94 -11.26 7.55 5.00
N PRO A 95 -12.08 6.51 4.72
CA PRO A 95 -11.71 5.13 5.06
C PRO A 95 -10.45 4.63 4.34
N VAL A 96 -10.08 5.28 3.23
CA VAL A 96 -9.01 4.87 2.31
C VAL A 96 -7.80 5.79 2.38
N PHE A 97 -7.92 7.06 2.77
CA PHE A 97 -6.78 7.99 2.76
C PHE A 97 -6.58 8.72 4.10
N GLY A 98 -7.41 8.42 5.10
CA GLY A 98 -7.38 9.10 6.39
C GLY A 98 -8.22 10.38 6.39
N THR A 99 -8.34 10.97 7.58
CA THR A 99 -9.19 12.15 7.80
C THR A 99 -8.41 13.42 7.47
N VAL A 100 -8.97 14.25 6.59
CA VAL A 100 -8.48 15.63 6.39
C VAL A 100 -9.05 16.51 7.51
N PRO A 101 -8.21 17.24 8.26
CA PRO A 101 -8.70 18.12 9.32
C PRO A 101 -9.70 19.16 8.77
N PRO A 102 -10.78 19.47 9.52
CA PRO A 102 -11.86 20.33 9.03
C PRO A 102 -11.43 21.78 8.76
N ASP A 103 -10.32 22.21 9.36
CA ASP A 103 -9.67 23.51 9.22
C ASP A 103 -8.76 23.61 7.98
N VAL A 104 -8.43 22.47 7.34
CA VAL A 104 -7.60 22.47 6.12
C VAL A 104 -8.46 22.80 4.90
N GLU A 105 -8.22 23.99 4.35
CA GLU A 105 -8.81 24.40 3.08
C GLU A 105 -8.20 23.63 1.90
N ILE A 106 -9.04 23.23 0.94
CA ILE A 106 -8.63 22.51 -0.27
C ILE A 106 -8.67 23.48 -1.45
N PRO A 107 -7.51 23.87 -2.00
CA PRO A 107 -7.46 24.68 -3.21
C PRO A 107 -8.14 23.94 -4.37
N LEU A 108 -9.12 24.57 -5.00
CA LEU A 108 -9.78 24.00 -6.17
C LEU A 108 -9.07 24.45 -7.45
N VAL A 109 -8.79 23.48 -8.32
CA VAL A 109 -8.16 23.66 -9.62
C VAL A 109 -9.25 24.01 -10.64
N ALA A 110 -9.05 25.11 -11.37
CA ALA A 110 -9.96 25.50 -12.43
C ALA A 110 -9.94 24.47 -13.56
N MET A 111 -11.11 23.89 -13.86
CA MET A 111 -11.26 22.88 -14.92
C MET A 111 -12.37 23.30 -15.91
N PRO A 112 -12.09 23.39 -17.22
CA PRO A 112 -13.11 23.72 -18.21
C PRO A 112 -14.19 22.62 -18.28
N ARG A 113 -15.41 22.92 -17.80
CA ARG A 113 -16.53 21.96 -17.68
C ARG A 113 -16.76 21.12 -18.93
N ALA A 114 -16.82 21.76 -20.11
CA ALA A 114 -17.07 21.05 -21.38
C ALA A 114 -15.96 20.06 -21.74
N ARG A 115 -14.69 20.46 -21.56
CA ARG A 115 -13.52 19.60 -21.84
C ARG A 115 -13.45 18.44 -20.85
N THR A 116 -13.70 18.72 -19.58
CA THR A 116 -13.74 17.70 -18.51
C THR A 116 -14.88 16.72 -18.73
N ALA A 117 -16.08 17.20 -19.07
CA ALA A 117 -17.24 16.35 -19.36
C ALA A 117 -16.98 15.43 -20.57
N LEU A 118 -16.43 15.97 -21.66
CA LEU A 118 -16.08 15.18 -22.84
C LEU A 118 -15.01 14.12 -22.53
N ALA A 119 -13.98 14.49 -21.76
CA ALA A 119 -12.93 13.56 -21.34
C ALA A 119 -13.48 12.44 -20.44
N LEU A 120 -14.33 12.79 -19.46
CA LEU A 120 -14.99 11.81 -18.60
C LEU A 120 -15.96 10.91 -19.36
N LEU A 121 -16.70 11.43 -20.35
CA LEU A 121 -17.60 10.64 -21.18
C LEU A 121 -16.83 9.59 -21.99
N ARG A 122 -15.75 10.01 -22.67
CA ARG A 122 -14.85 9.11 -23.41
C ARG A 122 -14.20 8.07 -22.49
N SER A 123 -13.75 8.51 -21.31
CA SER A 123 -13.21 7.65 -20.26
C SER A 123 -14.26 6.69 -19.70
N SER A 124 -15.53 7.07 -19.64
CA SER A 124 -16.60 6.21 -19.13
C SER A 124 -16.90 5.05 -20.08
N VAL A 125 -16.96 5.31 -21.39
CA VAL A 125 -17.15 4.25 -22.40
C VAL A 125 -16.00 3.24 -22.38
N THR A 126 -14.77 3.74 -22.42
CA THR A 126 -13.57 2.90 -22.35
C THR A 126 -13.47 2.20 -20.99
N GLY A 127 -13.78 2.89 -19.91
CA GLY A 127 -13.79 2.38 -18.54
C GLY A 127 -14.82 1.27 -18.31
N VAL A 128 -16.02 1.35 -18.91
CA VAL A 128 -17.02 0.26 -18.84
C VAL A 128 -16.52 -0.97 -19.61
N ARG A 129 -15.93 -0.79 -20.79
CA ARG A 129 -15.34 -1.90 -21.56
C ARG A 129 -14.19 -2.56 -20.78
N ARG A 130 -13.28 -1.76 -20.24
CA ARG A 130 -12.16 -2.21 -19.38
C ARG A 130 -12.67 -2.93 -18.14
N ALA A 131 -13.64 -2.37 -17.42
CA ALA A 131 -14.21 -3.00 -16.23
C ALA A 131 -14.87 -4.35 -16.55
N ARG A 132 -15.55 -4.49 -17.70
CA ARG A 132 -16.10 -5.78 -18.15
C ARG A 132 -15.00 -6.78 -18.47
N ALA A 133 -13.95 -6.36 -19.20
CA ALA A 133 -12.81 -7.21 -19.51
C ALA A 133 -12.07 -7.65 -18.24
N ALA A 134 -11.75 -6.71 -17.34
CA ALA A 134 -11.13 -6.98 -16.06
C ALA A 134 -11.97 -7.93 -15.19
N ARG A 135 -13.30 -7.78 -15.17
CA ARG A 135 -14.17 -8.75 -14.46
C ARG A 135 -14.14 -10.15 -15.05
N ARG A 136 -13.97 -10.31 -16.37
CA ARG A 136 -13.76 -11.62 -16.99
C ARG A 136 -12.38 -12.17 -16.61
N ALA A 137 -11.35 -11.32 -16.71
CA ALA A 137 -9.98 -11.67 -16.39
C ALA A 137 -9.78 -12.11 -14.92
N LEU A 138 -10.59 -11.62 -13.98
CA LEU A 138 -10.62 -12.12 -12.59
C LEU A 138 -10.84 -13.64 -12.52
N ALA A 139 -11.71 -14.18 -13.37
CA ALA A 139 -12.05 -15.60 -13.36
C ALA A 139 -11.09 -16.43 -14.22
N THR A 140 -10.62 -15.87 -15.35
CA THR A 140 -9.88 -16.63 -16.36
C THR A 140 -8.37 -16.41 -16.32
N GLU A 141 -7.92 -15.18 -16.07
CA GLU A 141 -6.50 -14.80 -16.20
C GLU A 141 -5.79 -14.73 -14.85
N LEU A 142 -6.47 -14.23 -13.80
CA LEU A 142 -5.87 -14.07 -12.49
C LEU A 142 -5.32 -15.39 -11.89
N PRO A 143 -5.98 -16.56 -12.03
CA PRO A 143 -5.42 -17.83 -11.56
C PRO A 143 -4.16 -18.28 -12.31
N ALA A 144 -4.04 -17.96 -13.60
CA ALA A 144 -2.91 -18.36 -14.44
C ALA A 144 -1.72 -17.37 -14.33
N LEU A 145 -1.97 -16.17 -13.82
CA LEU A 145 -0.99 -15.08 -13.74
C LEU A 145 0.31 -15.46 -13.00
N PRO A 146 0.31 -16.22 -11.88
CA PRO A 146 1.55 -16.60 -11.21
C PRO A 146 2.52 -17.40 -12.09
N GLN A 147 2.00 -18.35 -12.86
CA GLN A 147 2.79 -19.15 -13.79
C GLN A 147 3.31 -18.26 -14.94
N ARG A 148 2.41 -17.48 -15.55
CA ARG A 148 2.77 -16.53 -16.62
C ARG A 148 3.87 -15.55 -16.20
N CYS A 149 3.82 -15.03 -14.97
CA CYS A 149 4.88 -14.16 -14.44
C CYS A 149 6.20 -14.91 -14.23
N THR A 150 6.16 -16.21 -13.92
CA THR A 150 7.36 -17.03 -13.77
C THR A 150 8.00 -17.29 -15.12
N ASP A 151 7.21 -17.74 -16.10
CA ASP A 151 7.66 -18.00 -17.46
C ASP A 151 8.26 -16.75 -18.10
N LEU A 152 7.60 -15.59 -17.91
CA LEU A 152 8.06 -14.32 -18.46
C LEU A 152 9.37 -13.85 -17.82
N ARG A 153 9.57 -14.03 -16.50
CA ARG A 153 10.87 -13.74 -15.87
C ARG A 153 11.97 -14.63 -16.43
N THR A 154 11.70 -15.91 -16.66
CA THR A 154 12.66 -16.84 -17.28
C THR A 154 13.00 -16.41 -18.71
N ALA A 155 12.00 -16.04 -19.51
CA ALA A 155 12.20 -15.55 -20.88
C ALA A 155 13.02 -14.25 -20.92
N ILE A 156 12.73 -13.31 -20.01
CA ILE A 156 13.51 -12.07 -19.83
C ILE A 156 14.97 -12.41 -19.49
N ALA A 157 15.21 -13.28 -18.50
CA ALA A 157 16.56 -13.65 -18.07
C ALA A 157 17.37 -14.30 -19.21
N ALA A 158 16.73 -15.11 -20.06
CA ALA A 158 17.38 -15.79 -21.19
C ALA A 158 17.64 -14.87 -22.41
N THR A 159 17.04 -13.69 -22.48
CA THR A 159 17.10 -12.82 -23.68
C THR A 159 18.47 -12.17 -23.83
N ALA A 160 19.23 -12.47 -24.89
CA ALA A 160 20.53 -11.85 -25.17
C ALA A 160 20.46 -10.59 -26.06
N ASP A 161 19.34 -10.35 -26.74
CA ASP A 161 19.16 -9.22 -27.67
C ASP A 161 18.43 -8.04 -26.99
N PRO A 162 19.04 -6.84 -26.92
CA PRO A 162 18.41 -5.63 -26.40
C PRO A 162 17.07 -5.28 -27.05
N ARG A 163 16.94 -5.43 -28.38
CA ARG A 163 15.71 -5.08 -29.11
C ARG A 163 14.60 -6.07 -28.82
N ARG A 164 14.93 -7.37 -28.71
CA ARG A 164 13.99 -8.38 -28.24
C ARG A 164 13.52 -8.08 -26.83
N LEU A 165 14.39 -7.65 -25.92
CA LEU A 165 14.00 -7.27 -24.56
C LEU A 165 12.99 -6.11 -24.58
N ALA A 166 13.25 -5.06 -25.36
CA ALA A 166 12.30 -3.95 -25.54
C ALA A 166 10.94 -4.42 -26.10
N THR A 167 10.95 -5.39 -27.01
CA THR A 167 9.73 -6.00 -27.55
C THR A 167 8.97 -6.80 -26.48
N ILE A 168 9.67 -7.52 -25.60
CA ILE A 168 9.04 -8.25 -24.48
C ILE A 168 8.31 -7.27 -23.55
N TRP A 169 8.88 -6.09 -23.30
CA TRP A 169 8.18 -5.07 -22.51
C TRP A 169 6.86 -4.67 -23.14
N THR A 170 6.88 -4.23 -24.41
CA THR A 170 5.70 -3.70 -25.09
C THR A 170 4.65 -4.77 -25.38
N ALA A 171 5.07 -6.00 -25.71
CA ALA A 171 4.17 -7.08 -26.07
C ALA A 171 3.60 -7.86 -24.86
N GLU A 172 4.33 -7.89 -23.73
CA GLU A 172 3.99 -8.79 -22.62
C GLU A 172 3.92 -8.08 -21.26
N VAL A 173 4.93 -7.28 -20.88
CA VAL A 173 4.99 -6.65 -19.55
C VAL A 173 3.98 -5.51 -19.41
N ASP A 174 3.90 -4.61 -20.39
CA ASP A 174 2.95 -3.49 -20.39
C ASP A 174 1.49 -3.98 -20.37
N PRO A 175 1.07 -4.97 -21.20
CA PRO A 175 -0.25 -5.57 -21.10
C PRO A 175 -0.56 -6.20 -19.73
N LEU A 176 0.43 -6.78 -19.05
CA LEU A 176 0.26 -7.31 -17.70
C LEU A 176 0.08 -6.20 -16.67
N LEU A 177 0.88 -5.13 -16.73
CA LEU A 177 0.71 -3.93 -15.89
C LEU A 177 -0.67 -3.31 -16.10
N ALA A 178 -1.10 -3.28 -17.35
CA ALA A 178 -2.42 -2.83 -17.75
C ALA A 178 -3.56 -3.65 -17.17
N LEU A 179 -3.45 -4.98 -17.23
CA LEU A 179 -4.42 -5.89 -16.65
C LEU A 179 -4.55 -5.67 -15.14
N VAL A 180 -3.44 -5.67 -14.39
CA VAL A 180 -3.50 -5.52 -12.94
C VAL A 180 -3.94 -4.11 -12.51
N GLY A 181 -3.62 -3.07 -13.29
CA GLY A 181 -4.15 -1.73 -13.10
C GLY A 181 -5.68 -1.67 -13.27
N ASP A 182 -6.21 -2.27 -14.34
CA ASP A 182 -7.66 -2.31 -14.59
C ASP A 182 -8.39 -3.16 -13.52
N LEU A 183 -7.79 -4.27 -13.09
CA LEU A 183 -8.29 -5.10 -11.99
C LEU A 183 -8.37 -4.33 -10.67
N MET A 184 -7.37 -3.49 -10.39
CA MET A 184 -7.35 -2.61 -9.21
C MET A 184 -8.45 -1.55 -9.26
N ASP A 185 -8.74 -0.97 -10.43
CA ASP A 185 -9.85 -0.04 -10.58
C ASP A 185 -11.21 -0.73 -10.35
N VAL A 186 -11.39 -1.97 -10.83
CA VAL A 186 -12.62 -2.74 -10.58
C VAL A 186 -12.83 -2.98 -9.09
N VAL A 187 -11.81 -3.45 -8.37
CA VAL A 187 -11.90 -3.65 -6.91
C VAL A 187 -12.22 -2.36 -6.18
N ARG A 188 -11.62 -1.24 -6.59
CA ARG A 188 -11.90 0.06 -5.98
C ARG A 188 -13.37 0.46 -6.15
N ARG A 189 -13.96 0.19 -7.33
CA ARG A 189 -15.39 0.48 -7.60
C ARG A 189 -16.33 -0.49 -6.88
N ASP A 190 -15.97 -1.77 -6.82
CA ASP A 190 -16.81 -2.84 -6.25
C ASP A 190 -16.60 -2.95 -4.71
N GLY A 191 -15.61 -2.25 -4.14
CA GLY A 191 -15.25 -2.25 -2.72
C GLY A 191 -16.26 -1.62 -1.76
N LYS A 192 -17.48 -1.29 -2.21
CA LYS A 192 -18.54 -0.72 -1.37
C LYS A 192 -18.85 -1.60 -0.16
N ALA A 193 -18.82 -2.94 -0.32
CA ALA A 193 -19.07 -3.88 0.76
C ALA A 193 -18.07 -3.74 1.92
N LEU A 194 -16.80 -3.41 1.63
CA LEU A 194 -15.76 -3.20 2.65
C LEU A 194 -16.06 -2.03 3.58
N VAL A 195 -16.89 -1.08 3.15
CA VAL A 195 -17.27 0.09 3.94
C VAL A 195 -18.68 -0.07 4.51
N THR A 196 -19.64 -0.52 3.70
CA THR A 196 -21.06 -0.53 4.10
C THR A 196 -21.40 -1.68 5.03
N VAL A 197 -20.76 -2.85 4.90
CA VAL A 197 -21.06 -4.02 5.73
C VAL A 197 -20.60 -3.80 7.18
N PRO A 198 -19.34 -3.40 7.46
CA PRO A 198 -18.92 -3.10 8.82
C PRO A 198 -19.81 -2.05 9.48
N ALA A 199 -20.11 -0.93 8.79
CA ALA A 199 -20.98 0.11 9.32
C ALA A 199 -22.42 -0.36 9.64
N ARG A 200 -22.95 -1.31 8.87
CA ARG A 200 -24.26 -1.92 9.14
C ARG A 200 -24.18 -2.88 10.33
N LEU A 201 -23.13 -3.70 10.43
CA LEU A 201 -22.91 -4.62 11.53
C LEU A 201 -22.69 -3.85 12.84
N THR A 202 -21.92 -2.77 12.84
CA THR A 202 -21.71 -1.92 14.03
C THR A 202 -23.02 -1.41 14.60
N ARG A 203 -23.96 -0.97 13.75
CA ARG A 203 -25.31 -0.58 14.18
C ARG A 203 -26.16 -1.75 14.68
N LEU A 204 -25.86 -2.97 14.22
CA LEU A 204 -26.64 -4.16 14.55
C LEU A 204 -26.19 -4.84 15.85
N VAL A 205 -24.89 -4.99 16.04
CA VAL A 205 -24.26 -5.80 17.11
C VAL A 205 -23.26 -5.01 17.97
N GLY A 206 -23.02 -3.74 17.66
CA GLY A 206 -21.96 -2.95 18.31
C GLY A 206 -20.62 -3.07 17.60
N ALA A 207 -19.67 -2.20 17.96
CA ALA A 207 -18.38 -2.10 17.28
C ALA A 207 -17.51 -3.36 17.46
N ALA A 208 -17.41 -3.87 18.69
CA ALA A 208 -16.59 -5.04 19.01
C ALA A 208 -17.05 -6.31 18.25
N ASP A 209 -18.35 -6.63 18.30
CA ASP A 209 -18.89 -7.80 17.59
C ASP A 209 -18.86 -7.62 16.07
N ALA A 210 -19.07 -6.40 15.57
CA ALA A 210 -18.93 -6.13 14.14
C ALA A 210 -17.50 -6.41 13.65
N GLU A 211 -16.50 -5.96 14.41
CA GLU A 211 -15.10 -6.22 14.11
C GLU A 211 -14.78 -7.71 14.15
N ALA A 212 -15.24 -8.44 15.18
CA ALA A 212 -15.06 -9.89 15.31
C ALA A 212 -15.69 -10.67 14.15
N LEU A 213 -16.85 -10.23 13.68
CA LEU A 213 -17.52 -10.84 12.53
C LEU A 213 -16.79 -10.56 11.20
N THR A 214 -16.13 -9.40 11.07
CA THR A 214 -15.39 -8.99 9.86
C THR A 214 -13.88 -9.22 9.97
N SER A 215 -13.45 -10.34 10.54
CA SER A 215 -12.02 -10.54 10.84
C SER A 215 -11.49 -11.97 10.70
N ALA A 216 -12.09 -12.79 9.83
CA ALA A 216 -11.49 -14.00 9.23
C ALA A 216 -12.62 -14.89 8.74
N GLY A 217 -12.82 -14.93 7.43
CA GLY A 217 -13.60 -15.98 6.76
C GLY A 217 -12.73 -16.97 5.98
N GLU A 218 -11.42 -16.71 5.89
CA GLU A 218 -10.33 -17.46 5.24
C GLU A 218 -9.13 -16.49 5.18
N HIS A 219 -7.88 -16.96 5.35
CA HIS A 219 -6.72 -16.07 5.49
C HIS A 219 -6.48 -15.17 4.26
N LEU A 220 -6.32 -13.85 4.51
CA LEU A 220 -5.98 -12.87 3.48
C LEU A 220 -4.57 -13.12 2.91
N ALA A 221 -4.34 -12.81 1.64
CA ALA A 221 -3.01 -13.03 1.03
C ALA A 221 -1.90 -12.15 1.66
N SER A 222 -2.25 -11.12 2.45
CA SER A 222 -1.32 -10.33 3.27
C SER A 222 -0.76 -11.11 4.46
N MET A 223 -1.48 -12.14 4.92
CA MET A 223 -1.01 -13.12 5.90
C MET A 223 -0.17 -14.22 5.27
N GLY A 224 -0.16 -14.30 3.94
CA GLY A 224 0.51 -15.34 3.16
C GLY A 224 1.97 -15.55 3.57
N PRO A 225 2.83 -14.53 3.60
CA PRO A 225 4.22 -14.70 4.01
C PRO A 225 4.40 -15.28 5.42
N LEU A 226 3.60 -14.82 6.39
CA LEU A 226 3.65 -15.33 7.77
C LEU A 226 3.17 -16.78 7.86
N ILE A 227 2.04 -17.11 7.22
CA ILE A 227 1.50 -18.48 7.21
C ILE A 227 2.43 -19.42 6.43
N GLY A 228 2.91 -18.99 5.27
CA GLY A 228 3.85 -19.72 4.44
C GLY A 228 5.16 -19.99 5.17
N LEU A 229 5.67 -19.03 5.95
CA LEU A 229 6.87 -19.22 6.75
C LEU A 229 6.63 -20.29 7.82
N ALA A 230 5.52 -20.23 8.54
CA ALA A 230 5.18 -21.23 9.55
C ALA A 230 5.01 -22.64 8.93
N ARG A 231 4.48 -22.74 7.70
CA ARG A 231 4.42 -24.01 6.94
C ARG A 231 5.81 -24.50 6.56
N LEU A 232 6.69 -23.62 6.11
CA LEU A 232 8.07 -23.92 5.71
C LEU A 232 8.92 -24.41 6.91
N GLU A 233 8.84 -23.73 8.05
CA GLU A 233 9.57 -24.10 9.27
C GLU A 233 9.18 -25.48 9.81
N ARG A 234 7.94 -25.93 9.52
CA ARG A 234 7.43 -27.26 9.88
C ARG A 234 7.68 -28.34 8.81
N GLY A 235 8.22 -27.98 7.66
CA GLY A 235 8.43 -28.90 6.54
C GLY A 235 7.14 -29.28 5.78
N GLU A 236 6.04 -28.54 5.93
CA GLU A 236 4.78 -28.78 5.21
C GLU A 236 4.84 -28.28 3.75
N ILE A 237 5.73 -27.33 3.48
CA ILE A 237 6.08 -26.85 2.13
C ILE A 237 7.60 -26.78 2.00
N ASP A 238 8.09 -26.89 0.77
CA ASP A 238 9.49 -26.65 0.44
C ASP A 238 9.78 -25.17 0.16
N ARG A 239 11.06 -24.84 0.02
CA ARG A 239 11.54 -23.47 -0.25
C ARG A 239 10.99 -22.94 -1.57
N ASP A 240 10.92 -23.78 -2.60
CA ASP A 240 10.43 -23.41 -3.93
C ASP A 240 8.95 -23.06 -3.92
N THR A 241 8.15 -23.80 -3.14
CA THR A 241 6.74 -23.50 -2.93
C THR A 241 6.56 -22.19 -2.17
N TYR A 242 7.36 -21.92 -1.13
CA TYR A 242 7.33 -20.62 -0.45
C TYR A 242 7.68 -19.46 -1.39
N VAL A 243 8.74 -19.60 -2.18
CA VAL A 243 9.14 -18.58 -3.18
C VAL A 243 8.04 -18.35 -4.20
N ARG A 244 7.45 -19.43 -4.73
CA ARG A 244 6.37 -19.36 -5.72
C ARG A 244 5.13 -18.69 -5.13
N GLU A 245 4.73 -19.01 -3.90
CA GLU A 245 3.50 -18.51 -3.28
C GLU A 245 3.64 -17.10 -2.68
N HIS A 246 4.81 -16.77 -2.12
CA HIS A 246 4.99 -15.60 -1.24
C HIS A 246 6.24 -14.78 -1.54
N GLY A 247 7.19 -15.29 -2.32
CA GLY A 247 8.50 -14.67 -2.56
C GLY A 247 8.49 -13.30 -3.23
N HIS A 248 7.36 -12.90 -3.84
CA HIS A 248 7.15 -11.58 -4.45
C HIS A 248 6.67 -10.51 -3.46
N ARG A 249 6.28 -10.88 -2.23
CA ARG A 249 5.75 -9.97 -1.20
C ARG A 249 6.86 -9.55 -0.25
N GLY A 250 7.13 -8.26 -0.15
CA GLY A 250 8.18 -7.72 0.73
C GLY A 250 7.86 -6.31 1.22
N PRO A 251 8.81 -5.62 1.90
CA PRO A 251 8.54 -4.31 2.46
C PRO A 251 8.50 -3.17 1.44
N HIS A 252 9.21 -3.30 0.32
CA HIS A 252 9.26 -2.27 -0.72
C HIS A 252 8.65 -2.80 -2.01
N GLU A 253 7.36 -3.20 -1.95
CA GLU A 253 6.73 -4.00 -3.02
C GLU A 253 6.74 -3.32 -4.40
N PHE A 254 6.65 -1.99 -4.46
CA PHE A 254 6.68 -1.23 -5.72
C PHE A 254 8.08 -0.80 -6.17
N GLU A 255 9.04 -0.64 -5.25
CA GLU A 255 10.39 -0.17 -5.61
C GLU A 255 11.13 -1.27 -6.39
N LEU A 256 11.42 -0.98 -7.66
CA LEU A 256 12.04 -1.92 -8.59
C LEU A 256 13.52 -2.14 -8.30
N SER A 257 14.22 -1.16 -7.72
CA SER A 257 15.64 -1.31 -7.36
C SER A 257 15.87 -2.21 -6.14
N VAL A 258 14.85 -2.43 -5.31
CA VAL A 258 14.96 -3.29 -4.12
C VAL A 258 14.73 -4.76 -4.48
N PRO A 259 15.64 -5.67 -4.09
CA PRO A 259 15.45 -7.12 -4.26
C PRO A 259 14.15 -7.64 -3.65
N ARG A 260 13.50 -8.56 -4.34
CA ARG A 260 12.38 -9.31 -3.78
C ARG A 260 12.89 -10.32 -2.74
N PRO A 261 12.09 -10.66 -1.72
CA PRO A 261 12.50 -11.67 -0.73
C PRO A 261 12.95 -13.01 -1.32
N ALA A 262 12.38 -13.43 -2.46
CA ALA A 262 12.85 -14.63 -3.15
C ALA A 262 14.25 -14.53 -3.78
N GLU A 263 14.74 -13.32 -4.06
CA GLU A 263 16.08 -13.12 -4.62
C GLU A 263 17.18 -13.28 -3.54
N ASP A 264 16.82 -13.17 -2.27
CA ASP A 264 17.69 -13.49 -1.12
C ASP A 264 16.86 -14.09 0.02
N LEU A 265 16.49 -15.35 -0.18
CA LEU A 265 15.61 -16.06 0.74
C LEU A 265 16.27 -16.31 2.10
N ASP A 266 17.59 -16.56 2.15
CA ASP A 266 18.29 -16.82 3.41
C ASP A 266 18.26 -15.60 4.34
N ARG A 267 18.61 -14.42 3.81
CA ARG A 267 18.52 -13.17 4.57
C ARG A 267 17.09 -12.90 5.01
N HIS A 268 16.12 -13.10 4.10
CA HIS A 268 14.72 -12.89 4.43
C HIS A 268 14.25 -13.82 5.55
N LEU A 269 14.46 -15.13 5.43
CA LEU A 269 14.08 -16.09 6.46
C LEU A 269 14.79 -15.81 7.78
N ALA A 270 16.05 -15.39 7.77
CA ALA A 270 16.77 -15.00 8.97
C ALA A 270 16.08 -13.85 9.72
N GLN A 271 15.57 -12.83 9.01
CA GLN A 271 14.82 -11.70 9.60
C GLN A 271 13.47 -12.12 10.19
N LEU A 272 12.89 -13.22 9.69
CA LEU A 272 11.55 -13.65 10.14
C LEU A 272 11.58 -14.73 11.22
N ARG A 273 12.72 -15.41 11.41
CA ARG A 273 12.90 -16.50 12.38
C ARG A 273 12.68 -16.03 13.82
N GLY A 274 12.18 -16.94 14.67
CA GLY A 274 12.01 -16.70 16.11
C GLY A 274 10.80 -15.83 16.48
N GLY A 275 9.89 -15.56 15.54
CA GLY A 275 8.57 -14.99 15.86
C GLY A 275 7.67 -16.02 16.58
N PRO A 276 6.77 -15.58 17.47
CA PRO A 276 5.80 -16.48 18.07
C PRO A 276 4.83 -16.99 16.99
N ASP A 277 4.43 -18.25 17.14
CA ASP A 277 3.49 -18.91 16.25
C ASP A 277 2.18 -18.10 16.15
N PRO A 278 1.69 -17.75 14.95
CA PRO A 278 0.45 -17.00 14.78
C PRO A 278 -0.82 -17.84 15.04
N ARG A 279 -0.75 -19.17 15.05
CA ARG A 279 -1.95 -20.04 15.19
C ARG A 279 -2.76 -19.79 16.47
N PRO A 280 -2.17 -19.60 17.66
CA PRO A 280 -2.94 -19.28 18.86
C PRO A 280 -3.71 -17.96 18.75
N LEU A 281 -3.12 -16.94 18.09
CA LEU A 281 -3.79 -15.67 17.83
C LEU A 281 -4.98 -15.87 16.88
N LEU A 282 -4.76 -16.61 15.79
CA LEU A 282 -5.79 -16.95 14.82
C LEU A 282 -6.94 -17.77 15.45
N ALA A 283 -6.61 -18.75 16.29
CA ALA A 283 -7.59 -19.58 16.99
C ALA A 283 -8.44 -18.78 17.98
N ARG A 284 -7.81 -17.88 18.76
CA ARG A 284 -8.54 -16.95 19.63
C ARG A 284 -9.47 -16.05 18.83
N ARG A 285 -9.05 -15.62 17.64
CA ARG A 285 -9.87 -14.77 16.78
C ARG A 285 -11.07 -15.51 16.22
N GLU A 286 -10.90 -16.76 15.80
CA GLU A 286 -11.98 -17.60 15.35
C GLU A 286 -13.00 -17.87 16.47
N ALA A 287 -12.55 -18.16 17.69
CA ALA A 287 -13.43 -18.31 18.84
C ALA A 287 -14.24 -17.03 19.12
N ALA A 288 -13.61 -15.85 19.12
CA ALA A 288 -14.30 -14.58 19.31
C ALA A 288 -15.34 -14.29 18.22
N ARG A 289 -15.05 -14.67 16.97
CA ARG A 289 -15.99 -14.57 15.85
C ARG A 289 -17.21 -15.47 16.05
N GLU A 290 -16.99 -16.72 16.44
CA GLU A 290 -18.07 -17.67 16.69
C GLU A 290 -18.94 -17.19 17.85
N GLU A 291 -18.36 -16.70 18.93
CA GLU A 291 -19.13 -16.13 20.05
C GLU A 291 -19.96 -14.91 19.62
N ALA A 292 -19.39 -13.99 18.83
CA ALA A 292 -20.11 -12.84 18.28
C ALA A 292 -21.26 -13.27 17.36
N TRP A 293 -21.03 -14.31 16.55
CA TRP A 293 -22.07 -14.91 15.71
C TRP A 293 -23.20 -15.50 16.55
N GLN A 294 -22.88 -16.27 17.58
CA GLN A 294 -23.86 -16.85 18.49
C GLN A 294 -24.64 -15.78 19.25
N ARG A 295 -24.01 -14.67 19.67
CA ARG A 295 -24.71 -13.51 20.23
C ARG A 295 -25.68 -12.89 19.24
N LEU A 296 -25.28 -12.71 17.97
CA LEU A 296 -26.17 -12.21 16.92
C LEU A 296 -27.37 -13.13 16.70
N VAL A 297 -27.16 -14.45 16.65
CA VAL A 297 -28.22 -15.45 16.49
C VAL A 297 -29.23 -15.38 17.63
N ARG A 298 -28.74 -15.34 18.89
CA ARG A 298 -29.61 -15.25 20.07
C ARG A 298 -30.39 -13.94 20.13
N ASN A 299 -29.71 -12.80 19.95
CA ASN A 299 -30.29 -11.49 20.22
C ASN A 299 -31.10 -10.93 19.04
N ARG A 300 -30.78 -11.34 17.81
CA ARG A 300 -31.37 -10.77 16.57
C ARG A 300 -31.63 -11.83 15.49
N PRO A 301 -32.39 -12.90 15.77
CA PRO A 301 -32.58 -14.04 14.85
C PRO A 301 -33.11 -13.63 13.47
N ARG A 302 -34.04 -12.66 13.41
CA ARG A 302 -34.62 -12.15 12.14
C ARG A 302 -33.60 -11.43 11.23
N ARG A 303 -32.40 -11.11 11.73
CA ARG A 303 -31.35 -10.38 10.99
C ARG A 303 -30.17 -11.28 10.59
N VAL A 304 -30.12 -12.52 11.06
CA VAL A 304 -29.01 -13.47 10.84
C VAL A 304 -28.72 -13.68 9.36
N GLU A 305 -29.75 -13.96 8.57
CA GLU A 305 -29.58 -14.27 7.15
C GLU A 305 -29.11 -13.04 6.33
N GLY A 306 -29.58 -11.84 6.70
CA GLY A 306 -29.06 -10.60 6.13
C GLY A 306 -27.61 -10.29 6.52
N ALA A 307 -27.22 -10.61 7.76
CA ALA A 307 -25.84 -10.47 8.22
C ALA A 307 -24.93 -11.49 7.54
N ARG A 308 -25.36 -12.74 7.38
CA ARG A 308 -24.64 -13.80 6.66
C ARG A 308 -24.30 -13.37 5.24
N ARG A 309 -25.29 -12.93 4.46
CA ARG A 309 -25.07 -12.42 3.10
C ARG A 309 -24.12 -11.21 3.07
N GLY A 310 -24.27 -10.30 4.04
CA GLY A 310 -23.37 -9.15 4.17
C GLY A 310 -21.93 -9.58 4.42
N LEU A 311 -21.71 -10.53 5.33
CA LEU A 311 -20.39 -11.06 5.66
C LEU A 311 -19.74 -11.81 4.50
N HIS A 312 -20.51 -12.62 3.76
CA HIS A 312 -19.99 -13.25 2.53
C HIS A 312 -19.53 -12.20 1.51
N ALA A 313 -20.37 -11.21 1.21
CA ALA A 313 -20.03 -10.14 0.27
C ALA A 313 -18.81 -9.32 0.73
N TRP A 314 -18.69 -9.07 2.03
CA TRP A 314 -17.52 -8.41 2.61
C TRP A 314 -16.25 -9.26 2.47
N ALA A 315 -16.32 -10.54 2.80
CA ALA A 315 -15.19 -11.47 2.72
C ALA A 315 -14.72 -11.65 1.27
N ASP A 316 -15.64 -11.78 0.32
CA ASP A 316 -15.33 -11.83 -1.11
C ASP A 316 -14.58 -10.58 -1.57
N ALA A 317 -15.10 -9.39 -1.22
CA ALA A 317 -14.45 -8.13 -1.57
C ALA A 317 -13.05 -7.99 -0.94
N ALA A 318 -12.88 -8.41 0.31
CA ALA A 318 -11.60 -8.33 1.01
C ALA A 318 -10.56 -9.27 0.37
N ARG A 319 -10.95 -10.52 0.11
CA ARG A 319 -10.11 -11.51 -0.58
C ARG A 319 -9.71 -11.06 -1.97
N GLN A 320 -10.68 -10.57 -2.75
CA GLN A 320 -10.42 -10.14 -4.11
C GLN A 320 -9.44 -8.96 -4.15
N ARG A 321 -9.60 -7.97 -3.26
CA ARG A 321 -8.66 -6.86 -3.12
C ARG A 321 -7.24 -7.34 -2.86
N GLU A 322 -7.08 -8.25 -1.92
CA GLU A 322 -5.76 -8.73 -1.51
C GLU A 322 -5.13 -9.67 -2.55
N ARG A 323 -5.93 -10.50 -3.23
CA ARG A 323 -5.49 -11.33 -4.37
C ARG A 323 -4.97 -10.47 -5.52
N ILE A 324 -5.69 -9.41 -5.90
CA ILE A 324 -5.24 -8.52 -6.98
C ILE A 324 -4.01 -7.70 -6.56
N ARG A 325 -3.93 -7.26 -5.29
CA ARG A 325 -2.71 -6.61 -4.79
C ARG A 325 -1.51 -7.55 -4.92
N SER A 326 -1.64 -8.78 -4.45
CA SER A 326 -0.60 -9.81 -4.56
C SER A 326 -0.20 -10.07 -6.02
N ALA A 327 -1.18 -10.19 -6.92
CA ALA A 327 -0.96 -10.33 -8.36
C ALA A 327 -0.22 -9.14 -8.98
N SER A 328 -0.57 -7.91 -8.58
CA SER A 328 0.13 -6.70 -9.02
C SER A 328 1.60 -6.78 -8.65
N MET A 329 1.92 -7.23 -7.44
CA MET A 329 3.32 -7.30 -6.98
C MET A 329 4.13 -8.37 -7.73
N ARG A 330 3.49 -9.44 -8.23
CA ARG A 330 4.14 -10.39 -9.15
C ARG A 330 4.51 -9.73 -10.47
N VAL A 331 3.62 -8.90 -11.04
CA VAL A 331 3.91 -8.16 -12.27
C VAL A 331 5.04 -7.14 -12.05
N PHE A 332 5.08 -6.47 -10.90
CA PHE A 332 6.21 -5.59 -10.54
C PHE A 332 7.52 -6.36 -10.35
N TRP A 333 7.48 -7.66 -10.03
CA TRP A 333 8.68 -8.51 -10.05
C TRP A 333 9.15 -8.83 -11.47
N VAL A 334 8.21 -9.06 -12.39
CA VAL A 334 8.54 -9.17 -13.83
C VAL A 334 9.18 -7.89 -14.33
N ALA A 335 8.61 -6.73 -14.00
CA ALA A 335 9.19 -5.43 -14.36
C ALA A 335 10.61 -5.28 -13.80
N ARG A 336 10.85 -5.63 -12.53
CA ARG A 336 12.20 -5.64 -11.96
C ARG A 336 13.15 -6.55 -12.75
N ALA A 337 12.74 -7.76 -13.10
CA ALA A 337 13.55 -8.67 -13.89
C ALA A 337 13.91 -8.07 -15.27
N PHE A 338 12.97 -7.35 -15.89
CA PHE A 338 13.22 -6.60 -17.13
C PHE A 338 14.31 -5.53 -16.94
N PHE A 339 14.20 -4.68 -15.92
CA PHE A 339 15.19 -3.62 -15.67
C PHE A 339 16.57 -4.22 -15.37
N LEU A 340 16.66 -5.27 -14.53
CA LEU A 340 17.92 -5.96 -14.27
C LEU A 340 18.55 -6.50 -15.56
N ARG A 341 17.75 -7.13 -16.43
CA ARG A 341 18.26 -7.63 -17.70
C ARG A 341 18.70 -6.50 -18.62
N ALA A 342 17.95 -5.41 -18.66
CA ALA A 342 18.32 -4.22 -19.43
C ALA A 342 19.65 -3.64 -18.94
N GLY A 343 19.88 -3.59 -17.62
CA GLY A 343 21.14 -3.16 -17.03
C GLY A 343 22.32 -4.04 -17.46
N VAL A 344 22.13 -5.36 -17.54
CA VAL A 344 23.14 -6.29 -18.07
C VAL A 344 23.41 -6.05 -19.55
N LEU A 345 22.37 -5.98 -20.38
CA LEU A 345 22.50 -5.86 -21.84
C LEU A 345 23.05 -4.50 -22.31
N THR A 346 22.88 -3.46 -21.52
CA THR A 346 23.34 -2.10 -21.82
C THR A 346 24.67 -1.73 -21.16
N GLY A 347 25.18 -2.59 -20.27
CA GLY A 347 26.38 -2.29 -19.47
C GLY A 347 26.16 -1.30 -18.32
N LEU A 348 24.92 -0.86 -18.08
CA LEU A 348 24.58 0.07 -16.99
C LEU A 348 24.55 -0.59 -15.61
N GLY A 349 24.46 -1.92 -15.52
CA GLY A 349 24.33 -2.61 -14.23
C GLY A 349 23.11 -2.11 -13.45
N GLU A 350 23.27 -1.79 -12.17
CA GLU A 350 22.17 -1.27 -11.33
C GLU A 350 21.77 0.18 -11.66
N ASP A 351 22.60 0.92 -12.41
CA ASP A 351 22.29 2.30 -12.77
C ASP A 351 21.11 2.42 -13.72
N VAL A 352 20.70 1.30 -14.34
CA VAL A 352 19.48 1.19 -15.12
C VAL A 352 18.23 1.62 -14.34
N PHE A 353 18.22 1.48 -13.00
CA PHE A 353 17.10 1.95 -12.18
C PHE A 353 17.01 3.47 -12.09
N LEU A 354 18.12 4.18 -12.36
CA LEU A 354 18.17 5.64 -12.42
C LEU A 354 17.71 6.18 -13.78
N LEU A 355 17.32 5.33 -14.72
CA LEU A 355 16.67 5.70 -15.97
C LEU A 355 15.16 5.48 -15.86
N SER A 356 14.37 6.34 -16.52
CA SER A 356 12.95 6.09 -16.71
C SER A 356 12.74 4.89 -17.66
N LEU A 357 11.57 4.29 -17.63
CA LEU A 357 11.19 3.24 -18.57
C LEU A 357 11.39 3.67 -20.03
N GLU A 358 11.01 4.90 -20.37
CA GLU A 358 11.12 5.45 -21.73
C GLU A 358 12.58 5.55 -22.16
N GLU A 359 13.45 6.01 -21.27
CA GLU A 359 14.90 6.08 -21.52
C GLU A 359 15.49 4.67 -21.68
N VAL A 360 15.12 3.71 -20.82
CA VAL A 360 15.60 2.32 -20.95
C VAL A 360 15.17 1.70 -22.27
N LEU A 361 13.91 1.89 -22.70
CA LEU A 361 13.43 1.40 -23.99
C LEU A 361 14.17 2.07 -25.17
N GLY A 362 14.49 3.36 -25.04
CA GLY A 362 15.32 4.08 -26.01
C GLY A 362 16.72 3.48 -26.12
N VAL A 363 17.38 3.25 -24.98
CA VAL A 363 18.74 2.69 -24.92
C VAL A 363 18.78 1.27 -25.49
N LEU A 364 17.80 0.42 -25.14
CA LEU A 364 17.65 -0.92 -25.71
C LEU A 364 17.43 -0.90 -27.23
N SER A 365 16.91 0.20 -27.77
CA SER A 365 16.70 0.41 -29.21
C SER A 365 17.93 1.01 -29.92
N GLY A 366 18.97 1.40 -29.16
CA GLY A 366 20.22 1.97 -29.66
C GLY A 366 20.38 3.48 -29.44
N ALA A 367 19.48 4.13 -28.70
CA ALA A 367 19.66 5.54 -28.33
C ALA A 367 20.79 5.68 -27.27
N PRO A 368 21.54 6.79 -27.27
CA PRO A 368 22.51 7.05 -26.20
C PRO A 368 21.78 7.35 -24.88
N VAL A 369 22.44 7.07 -23.76
CA VAL A 369 21.99 7.53 -22.44
C VAL A 369 22.17 9.04 -22.36
N THR A 370 21.07 9.78 -22.35
CA THR A 370 21.08 11.25 -22.23
C THR A 370 20.94 11.75 -20.79
N ALA A 371 20.48 10.89 -19.89
CA ALA A 371 20.32 11.20 -18.48
C ALA A 371 21.68 11.29 -17.76
N ASP A 372 21.84 12.30 -16.91
CA ASP A 372 22.98 12.37 -15.99
C ASP A 372 22.73 11.43 -14.80
N VAL A 373 23.23 10.21 -14.91
CA VAL A 373 23.12 9.16 -13.88
C VAL A 373 23.76 9.60 -12.56
N ALA A 374 24.84 10.38 -12.60
CA ALA A 374 25.53 10.85 -11.40
C ALA A 374 24.65 11.85 -10.64
N VAL A 375 24.03 12.80 -11.34
CA VAL A 375 23.06 13.74 -10.77
C VAL A 375 21.86 12.99 -10.19
N ARG A 376 21.30 12.00 -10.90
CA ARG A 376 20.16 11.23 -10.40
C ARG A 376 20.49 10.37 -9.19
N ARG A 377 21.70 9.81 -9.13
CA ARG A 377 22.18 9.10 -7.94
C ARG A 377 22.29 10.04 -6.74
N ALA A 378 22.90 11.21 -6.93
CA ALA A 378 23.00 12.22 -5.89
C ALA A 378 21.62 12.70 -5.42
N THR A 379 20.69 12.89 -6.36
CA THR A 379 19.29 13.28 -6.09
C THR A 379 18.55 12.20 -5.29
N TYR A 380 18.68 10.92 -5.68
CA TYR A 380 18.10 9.80 -4.95
C TYR A 380 18.64 9.71 -3.52
N ALA A 381 19.96 9.80 -3.35
CA ALA A 381 20.60 9.77 -2.03
C ALA A 381 20.14 10.95 -1.16
N HIS A 382 20.06 12.15 -1.73
CA HIS A 382 19.59 13.35 -1.06
C HIS A 382 18.16 13.17 -0.51
N TYR A 383 17.19 12.78 -1.35
CA TYR A 383 15.81 12.60 -0.91
C TYR A 383 15.61 11.44 0.06
N ARG A 384 16.45 10.41 0.00
CA ARG A 384 16.44 9.29 0.96
C ARG A 384 16.94 9.70 2.34
N ALA A 385 17.92 10.61 2.40
CA ALA A 385 18.45 11.13 3.66
C ALA A 385 17.47 12.08 4.36
N LEU A 386 16.54 12.68 3.62
CA LEU A 386 15.51 13.55 4.20
C LEU A 386 14.43 12.74 4.93
N PRO A 387 13.89 13.29 6.05
CA PRO A 387 12.74 12.70 6.71
C PRO A 387 11.55 12.63 5.76
N ALA A 388 10.71 11.61 5.93
CA ALA A 388 9.49 11.47 5.15
C ALA A 388 8.60 12.71 5.37
N PRO A 389 8.03 13.30 4.30
CA PRO A 389 7.09 14.39 4.47
C PRO A 389 5.81 13.90 5.18
N PRO A 390 5.06 14.80 5.84
CA PRO A 390 3.86 14.43 6.57
C PRO A 390 2.79 13.86 5.63
N PRO A 391 1.82 13.08 6.14
CA PRO A 391 0.85 12.41 5.27
C PRO A 391 -0.10 13.32 4.49
N LEU A 392 -0.18 14.57 4.90
CA LEU A 392 -0.94 15.63 4.25
C LEU A 392 0.02 16.82 4.04
N VAL A 393 0.15 17.30 2.80
CA VAL A 393 1.04 18.40 2.43
C VAL A 393 0.25 19.41 1.60
N ARG A 394 0.35 20.71 1.92
CA ARG A 394 -0.18 21.80 1.07
C ARG A 394 0.98 22.65 0.57
N GLY A 395 1.08 22.86 -0.75
CA GLY A 395 2.16 23.64 -1.38
C GLY A 395 3.57 23.12 -1.04
N THR A 396 4.57 24.01 -1.01
CA THR A 396 5.93 23.66 -0.56
C THR A 396 5.95 23.51 0.96
N LEU A 397 6.14 22.26 1.42
CA LEU A 397 6.23 21.80 2.81
C LEU A 397 6.18 22.90 3.89
N ALA A 398 4.98 23.44 4.12
CA ALA A 398 4.66 24.02 5.41
C ALA A 398 4.21 22.85 6.29
N ALA A 399 4.92 22.64 7.41
CA ALA A 399 4.52 21.67 8.41
C ALA A 399 3.06 21.94 8.79
N ALA A 400 2.16 20.96 8.59
CA ALA A 400 0.83 21.06 9.14
C ALA A 400 0.98 21.14 10.68
N PRO A 401 0.54 22.22 11.33
CA PRO A 401 0.72 22.40 12.76
C PRO A 401 -0.30 21.55 13.51
N GLY A 402 0.18 20.84 14.53
CA GLY A 402 -0.66 20.04 15.39
C GLY A 402 0.11 19.41 16.54
N THR A 403 0.93 20.18 17.26
CA THR A 403 1.41 19.76 18.59
C THR A 403 0.20 19.57 19.50
N ARG A 404 -0.25 18.33 19.68
CA ARG A 404 -1.28 17.99 20.66
C ARG A 404 -0.64 17.80 22.04
N ALA A 405 -1.46 18.03 23.07
CA ALA A 405 -1.05 18.12 24.47
C ALA A 405 -0.17 16.94 24.94
N ALA A 406 0.81 17.27 25.79
CA ALA A 406 1.79 16.34 26.33
C ALA A 406 1.14 15.10 26.99
N GLY A 407 1.48 13.91 26.49
CA GLY A 407 1.25 12.64 27.16
C GLY A 407 0.23 11.68 26.52
N THR A 408 -0.59 12.12 25.55
CA THR A 408 -1.56 11.24 24.87
C THR A 408 -1.50 11.40 23.35
N VAL A 409 -1.12 10.33 22.66
CA VAL A 409 -1.18 10.24 21.19
C VAL A 409 -2.58 9.77 20.79
N ARG A 410 -3.15 10.38 19.75
CA ARG A 410 -4.46 10.01 19.21
C ARG A 410 -4.36 9.69 17.73
N GLY A 411 -5.02 8.62 17.32
CA GLY A 411 -5.18 8.23 15.93
C GLY A 411 -6.55 7.60 15.70
N THR A 412 -6.62 6.77 14.68
CA THR A 412 -7.81 5.98 14.36
C THR A 412 -7.69 4.61 15.00
N GLY A 413 -8.69 4.23 15.80
CA GLY A 413 -8.81 2.86 16.30
C GLY A 413 -8.93 1.87 15.13
N ALA A 414 -7.97 0.95 15.04
CA ALA A 414 -7.79 0.06 13.90
C ALA A 414 -8.15 -1.39 14.23
N SER A 415 -7.81 -1.86 15.42
CA SER A 415 -8.25 -3.15 15.95
C SER A 415 -8.51 -3.03 17.44
N ALA A 416 -9.67 -3.51 17.88
CA ALA A 416 -10.13 -3.40 19.26
C ALA A 416 -9.26 -4.15 20.26
N GLY A 417 -9.25 -3.64 21.49
CA GLY A 417 -8.56 -4.22 22.63
C GLY A 417 -7.78 -3.15 23.39
N ILE A 418 -7.45 -3.47 24.64
CA ILE A 418 -6.69 -2.59 25.52
C ILE A 418 -5.50 -3.37 26.05
N VAL A 419 -4.31 -2.81 25.90
CA VAL A 419 -3.08 -3.43 26.40
C VAL A 419 -2.17 -2.38 27.02
N THR A 420 -1.40 -2.81 28.01
CA THR A 420 -0.31 -2.04 28.59
C THR A 420 1.00 -2.72 28.20
N GLY A 421 1.95 -1.96 27.65
CA GLY A 421 3.21 -2.52 27.17
C GLY A 421 4.31 -1.48 27.03
N ARG A 422 5.54 -1.96 26.91
CA ARG A 422 6.71 -1.11 26.71
C ARG A 422 6.85 -0.76 25.23
N VAL A 423 7.09 0.51 24.92
CA VAL A 423 7.25 0.99 23.55
C VAL A 423 8.56 0.53 22.95
N ARG A 424 8.49 0.11 21.69
CA ARG A 424 9.62 -0.08 20.78
C ARG A 424 9.39 0.75 19.51
N VAL A 425 10.15 1.83 19.34
CA VAL A 425 10.11 2.63 18.12
C VAL A 425 11.06 2.03 17.09
N LEU A 426 10.55 1.61 15.93
CA LEU A 426 11.33 1.10 14.81
C LEU A 426 11.10 1.96 13.55
N PRO A 427 12.15 2.57 12.97
CA PRO A 427 12.00 3.39 11.76
C PRO A 427 11.74 2.54 10.51
N ASP A 428 12.24 1.30 10.48
CA ASP A 428 12.08 0.37 9.38
C ASP A 428 12.05 -1.09 9.87
N VAL A 429 11.66 -1.99 8.98
CA VAL A 429 11.55 -3.42 9.26
C VAL A 429 12.90 -4.10 9.43
N ALA A 430 14.00 -3.51 8.93
CA ALA A 430 15.33 -4.11 9.04
C ALA A 430 15.81 -4.12 10.50
N GLY A 431 15.32 -3.19 11.33
CA GLY A 431 15.47 -3.22 12.79
C GLY A 431 14.53 -4.18 13.54
N GLY A 432 13.78 -5.03 12.84
CA GLY A 432 12.73 -5.88 13.40
C GLY A 432 13.15 -6.82 14.52
N ASP A 433 14.42 -7.26 14.53
CA ASP A 433 14.98 -8.13 15.57
C ASP A 433 15.04 -7.48 16.95
N ALA A 434 15.01 -6.15 17.01
CA ALA A 434 14.97 -5.42 18.28
C ALA A 434 13.60 -5.46 18.97
N LEU A 435 12.53 -5.86 18.27
CA LEU A 435 11.19 -5.97 18.83
C LEU A 435 11.08 -7.22 19.71
N ARG A 436 10.91 -7.01 21.03
CA ARG A 436 10.76 -8.11 21.99
C ARG A 436 9.30 -8.55 22.11
N PRO A 437 9.02 -9.83 22.41
CA PRO A 437 7.67 -10.29 22.67
C PRO A 437 6.97 -9.47 23.77
N GLY A 438 5.75 -9.00 23.50
CA GLY A 438 4.96 -8.21 24.42
C GLY A 438 5.22 -6.69 24.40
N GLU A 439 6.14 -6.20 23.58
CA GLU A 439 6.35 -4.75 23.37
C GLU A 439 5.27 -4.16 22.45
N VAL A 440 5.03 -2.84 22.57
CA VAL A 440 4.20 -2.06 21.65
C VAL A 440 5.07 -1.57 20.50
N LEU A 441 4.78 -2.05 19.29
CA LEU A 441 5.46 -1.60 18.08
C LEU A 441 4.97 -0.20 17.70
N VAL A 442 5.89 0.76 17.64
CA VAL A 442 5.63 2.13 17.15
C VAL A 442 6.47 2.36 15.90
N THR A 443 5.84 2.73 14.79
CA THR A 443 6.56 3.02 13.53
C THR A 443 5.81 4.05 12.69
N THR A 444 6.43 4.63 11.68
CA THR A 444 5.75 5.59 10.80
C THR A 444 4.68 4.88 9.97
N VAL A 445 5.02 3.73 9.39
CA VAL A 445 4.16 3.01 8.45
C VAL A 445 4.51 1.52 8.43
N THR A 446 3.53 0.65 8.20
CA THR A 446 3.77 -0.79 8.01
C THR A 446 3.34 -1.26 6.62
N ASN A 447 3.84 -2.42 6.24
CA ASN A 447 3.57 -3.09 4.97
C ASN A 447 3.76 -4.60 5.20
N VAL A 448 3.58 -5.40 4.15
CA VAL A 448 3.58 -6.87 4.23
C VAL A 448 4.90 -7.45 4.77
N GLY A 449 6.01 -6.73 4.61
CA GLY A 449 7.29 -7.12 5.21
C GLY A 449 7.27 -7.13 6.74
N TRP A 450 6.40 -6.33 7.38
CA TRP A 450 6.25 -6.30 8.84
C TRP A 450 5.34 -7.39 9.38
N THR A 451 4.45 -7.96 8.56
CA THR A 451 3.48 -8.99 8.99
C THR A 451 4.10 -10.07 9.87
N PRO A 452 5.29 -10.63 9.56
CA PRO A 452 5.86 -11.69 10.39
C PRO A 452 6.33 -11.25 11.78
N LEU A 453 6.54 -9.94 12.00
CA LEU A 453 6.90 -9.36 13.30
C LEU A 453 5.68 -9.12 14.18
N PHE A 454 4.48 -8.96 13.58
CA PHE A 454 3.28 -8.60 14.32
C PHE A 454 2.94 -9.56 15.46
N PRO A 455 3.09 -10.89 15.33
CA PRO A 455 2.86 -11.81 16.45
C PRO A 455 3.68 -11.50 17.71
N ARG A 456 4.84 -10.82 17.60
CA ARG A 456 5.65 -10.38 18.75
C ARG A 456 5.01 -9.20 19.50
N ALA A 457 4.25 -8.36 18.80
CA ALA A 457 3.75 -7.10 19.32
C ALA A 457 2.51 -7.31 20.21
N ALA A 458 2.49 -6.65 21.37
CA ALA A 458 1.31 -6.53 22.21
C ALA A 458 0.28 -5.55 21.63
N ALA A 459 0.75 -4.50 20.95
CA ALA A 459 -0.06 -3.57 20.17
C ALA A 459 0.76 -2.92 19.05
N ILE A 460 0.07 -2.36 18.07
CA ILE A 460 0.67 -1.69 16.90
C ILE A 460 0.20 -0.24 16.84
N VAL A 461 1.15 0.69 16.75
CA VAL A 461 0.89 2.12 16.66
C VAL A 461 1.60 2.69 15.44
N THR A 462 0.87 3.36 14.54
CA THR A 462 1.47 3.98 13.35
C THR A 462 1.11 5.44 13.16
N ASP A 463 2.06 6.23 12.64
CA ASP A 463 1.79 7.63 12.26
C ASP A 463 0.91 7.72 11.03
N VAL A 464 1.08 6.77 10.09
CA VAL A 464 0.39 6.72 8.82
C VAL A 464 -0.54 5.51 8.77
N GLY A 465 -1.70 5.71 8.16
CA GLY A 465 -2.67 4.66 7.85
C GLY A 465 -4.10 5.03 8.24
N ALA A 466 -5.06 4.29 7.68
CA ALA A 466 -6.49 4.40 7.98
C ALA A 466 -7.09 3.03 8.34
N ARG A 467 -8.41 2.94 8.55
CA ARG A 467 -9.10 1.69 8.97
C ARG A 467 -8.90 0.50 8.02
N LEU A 468 -8.60 0.78 6.75
CA LEU A 468 -8.35 -0.21 5.69
C LEU A 468 -6.87 -0.35 5.31
N SER A 469 -5.97 0.25 6.12
CA SER A 469 -4.51 0.08 5.99
C SER A 469 -4.08 -1.37 6.17
N HIS A 470 -2.89 -1.69 5.68
CA HIS A 470 -2.22 -2.96 5.95
C HIS A 470 -2.11 -3.22 7.45
N ALA A 471 -1.62 -2.24 8.22
CA ALA A 471 -1.52 -2.30 9.68
C ALA A 471 -2.86 -2.72 10.31
N ALA A 472 -3.93 -2.00 9.98
CA ALA A 472 -5.26 -2.22 10.54
C ALA A 472 -5.84 -3.58 10.16
N VAL A 473 -5.66 -4.00 8.91
CA VAL A 473 -6.17 -5.28 8.41
C VAL A 473 -5.46 -6.44 9.11
N VAL A 474 -4.13 -6.47 9.09
CA VAL A 474 -3.36 -7.59 9.67
C VAL A 474 -3.52 -7.63 11.19
N ALA A 475 -3.49 -6.48 11.87
CA ALA A 475 -3.71 -6.41 13.32
C ALA A 475 -5.07 -7.01 13.71
N ARG A 476 -6.13 -6.69 12.95
CA ARG A 476 -7.48 -7.22 13.16
C ARG A 476 -7.59 -8.72 12.93
N GLU A 477 -6.93 -9.24 11.90
CA GLU A 477 -6.87 -10.68 11.62
C GLU A 477 -6.11 -11.44 12.72
N LEU A 478 -5.10 -10.81 13.33
CA LEU A 478 -4.33 -11.38 14.44
C LEU A 478 -4.94 -11.08 15.83
N GLY A 479 -5.98 -10.23 15.91
CA GLY A 479 -6.55 -9.78 17.19
C GLY A 479 -5.57 -8.95 18.05
N ILE A 480 -4.63 -8.25 17.42
CA ILE A 480 -3.65 -7.38 18.09
C ILE A 480 -4.24 -5.96 18.14
N PRO A 481 -4.37 -5.32 19.32
CA PRO A 481 -4.84 -3.95 19.43
C PRO A 481 -4.00 -2.99 18.57
N ALA A 482 -4.67 -2.11 17.83
CA ALA A 482 -3.96 -1.19 16.93
C ALA A 482 -4.56 0.21 16.86
N VAL A 483 -3.67 1.22 16.78
CA VAL A 483 -4.01 2.63 16.55
C VAL A 483 -3.17 3.14 15.37
N VAL A 484 -3.81 3.60 14.31
CA VAL A 484 -3.14 4.01 13.07
C VAL A 484 -3.44 5.46 12.72
N GLY A 485 -2.60 6.10 11.90
CA GLY A 485 -2.84 7.47 11.48
C GLY A 485 -2.69 8.47 12.63
N CYS A 486 -1.74 8.24 13.54
CA CYS A 486 -1.50 9.12 14.68
C CYS A 486 -0.88 10.47 14.28
N GLY A 487 -0.14 10.50 13.17
CA GLY A 487 0.58 11.68 12.68
C GLY A 487 1.90 11.99 13.40
N ASP A 488 2.01 11.75 14.70
CA ASP A 488 3.15 12.16 15.53
C ASP A 488 3.62 11.13 16.59
N ALA A 489 3.13 9.89 16.55
CA ALA A 489 3.46 8.85 17.52
C ALA A 489 4.97 8.58 17.60
N THR A 490 5.66 8.50 16.46
CA THR A 490 7.12 8.24 16.43
C THR A 490 7.95 9.43 16.94
N ALA A 491 7.39 10.64 16.91
CA ALA A 491 8.04 11.84 17.42
C ALA A 491 7.80 12.02 18.93
N VAL A 492 6.62 11.61 19.42
CA VAL A 492 6.21 11.78 20.82
C VAL A 492 6.68 10.62 21.70
N LEU A 493 6.53 9.38 21.23
CA LEU A 493 6.88 8.17 21.98
C LEU A 493 8.35 7.80 21.77
N ARG A 494 8.96 7.23 22.81
CA ARG A 494 10.36 6.80 22.82
C ARG A 494 10.42 5.33 23.20
N THR A 495 11.39 4.63 22.61
CA THR A 495 11.70 3.26 23.00
C THR A 495 11.96 3.20 24.51
N GLY A 496 11.25 2.31 25.19
CA GLY A 496 11.31 2.16 26.64
C GLY A 496 10.13 2.74 27.40
N ASP A 497 9.33 3.64 26.82
CA ASP A 497 8.16 4.19 27.51
C ASP A 497 7.16 3.11 27.89
N GLN A 498 6.50 3.25 29.04
CA GLN A 498 5.35 2.44 29.37
C GLN A 498 4.08 3.12 28.83
N VAL A 499 3.26 2.42 28.06
CA VAL A 499 2.02 2.98 27.49
C VAL A 499 0.82 2.06 27.70
N ARG A 500 -0.36 2.66 27.78
CA ARG A 500 -1.65 2.01 27.60
C ARG A 500 -2.19 2.35 26.23
N VAL A 501 -2.44 1.33 25.41
CA VAL A 501 -3.03 1.45 24.07
C VAL A 501 -4.48 1.00 24.14
N ASP A 502 -5.39 1.85 23.64
CA ASP A 502 -6.80 1.49 23.39
C ASP A 502 -7.05 1.54 21.88
N GLY A 503 -7.09 0.36 21.27
CA GLY A 503 -7.31 0.21 19.84
C GLY A 503 -8.75 0.43 19.39
N THR A 504 -9.71 0.55 20.32
CA THR A 504 -11.11 0.90 20.03
C THR A 504 -11.26 2.41 19.96
N LEU A 505 -10.75 3.13 20.96
CA LEU A 505 -10.85 4.58 21.05
C LEU A 505 -9.79 5.30 20.21
N GLY A 506 -8.74 4.59 19.77
CA GLY A 506 -7.66 5.17 19.00
C GLY A 506 -6.73 6.03 19.86
N THR A 507 -6.47 5.64 21.10
CA THR A 507 -5.68 6.43 22.05
C THR A 507 -4.48 5.65 22.58
N VAL A 508 -3.34 6.33 22.71
CA VAL A 508 -2.13 5.80 23.36
C VAL A 508 -1.72 6.77 24.46
N GLN A 509 -1.78 6.31 25.70
CA GLN A 509 -1.47 7.11 26.89
C GLN A 509 -0.14 6.65 27.48
N ARG A 510 0.82 7.57 27.65
CA ARG A 510 2.02 7.29 28.45
C ARG A 510 1.64 7.11 29.91
N LEU A 511 2.15 6.05 30.51
CA LEU A 511 2.02 5.78 31.94
C LEU A 511 3.25 6.35 32.67
N PRO A 512 3.10 6.70 33.96
CA PRO A 512 4.20 7.22 34.78
C PRO A 512 5.38 6.28 34.89
#